data_AF-A0A7Z2GQN6-F1
#
_entry.id   AF-A0A7Z2GQN6-F1
#
_cell.length_a   1.000
_cell.length_b   1.000
_cell.length_c   1.000
_cell.angle_alpha   90.00
_cell.angle_beta   90.00
_cell.angle_gamma   90.00
#
_symmetry.space_group_name_H-M   'P 1'
#
loop_
_entity.id
_entity.type
_entity.pdbx_description
1 polymer ?
#
loop_
_entity_poly.entity_id
_entity_poly.type
_entity_poly.pdbx_seq_one_letter_code
_entity_poly.pdbx_strand_id
1 'polypeptide(L)'
;MRSSLKHFALLATLVLPGFALAQSSEPTTRAQVHAHLVQLEKAGYNPYANDWLYPDGVKRAEATVAQQNAVANAAYGPGSNGTVESGH
;
A
#
# COMPACT_ATOMS: atom_id res chain seq x y z
N MET A 1 -5.11 -55.71 19.80
CA MET A 1 -6.45 -55.18 19.48
C MET A 1 -7.01 -54.57 20.77
N ARG A 2 -7.17 -53.26 20.91
CA ARG A 2 -8.36 -52.51 20.49
C ARG A 2 -8.03 -51.02 20.40
N SER A 3 -8.59 -50.41 19.37
CA SER A 3 -8.36 -49.06 18.86
C SER A 3 -8.91 -47.96 19.77
N SER A 4 -8.19 -46.85 19.93
CA SER A 4 -8.71 -45.60 20.47
C SER A 4 -8.95 -44.62 19.31
N LEU A 5 -10.21 -44.54 18.90
CA LEU A 5 -10.70 -43.63 17.85
C LEU A 5 -10.76 -42.21 18.40
N LYS A 6 -9.77 -41.38 18.04
CA LYS A 6 -9.74 -39.96 18.38
C LYS A 6 -10.60 -39.20 17.38
N HIS A 7 -11.77 -38.75 17.81
CA HIS A 7 -12.65 -37.92 17.00
C HIS A 7 -12.13 -36.47 17.04
N PHE A 8 -11.65 -35.97 15.92
CA PHE A 8 -11.28 -34.57 15.77
C PHE A 8 -12.40 -33.87 14.99
N ALA A 9 -13.29 -33.17 15.71
CA ALA A 9 -14.32 -32.35 15.09
C ALA A 9 -13.73 -30.97 14.78
N LEU A 10 -13.44 -30.71 13.51
CA LEU A 10 -12.95 -29.43 13.04
C LEU A 10 -14.16 -28.57 12.65
N LEU A 11 -14.62 -27.67 13.54
CA LEU A 11 -15.58 -26.63 13.15
C LEU A 11 -14.82 -25.54 12.39
N ALA A 12 -14.99 -25.51 11.07
CA ALA A 12 -14.51 -24.40 10.24
C ALA A 12 -15.50 -23.23 10.33
N THR A 13 -15.17 -22.19 11.08
CA THR A 13 -15.87 -20.90 11.01
C THR A 13 -15.27 -20.07 9.87
N LEU A 14 -16.01 -19.96 8.77
CA LEU A 14 -15.63 -19.10 7.67
C LEU A 14 -16.02 -17.65 8.02
N VAL A 15 -15.09 -16.90 8.62
CA VAL A 15 -15.21 -15.44 8.68
C VAL A 15 -14.86 -14.91 7.29
N LEU A 16 -15.89 -14.63 6.49
CA LEU A 16 -15.70 -13.86 5.26
C LEU A 16 -15.68 -12.38 5.66
N PRO A 17 -14.58 -11.63 5.47
CA PRO A 17 -14.64 -10.18 5.54
C PRO A 17 -15.50 -9.68 4.37
N GLY A 18 -16.80 -9.55 4.60
CA GLY A 18 -17.77 -9.04 3.64
C GLY A 18 -17.95 -7.54 3.77
N PHE A 19 -16.89 -6.76 3.60
CA PHE A 19 -17.01 -5.32 3.39
C PHE A 19 -16.64 -5.02 1.95
N ALA A 20 -17.65 -4.97 1.08
CA ALA A 20 -17.53 -4.26 -0.18
C ALA A 20 -17.39 -2.78 0.16
N LEU A 21 -16.15 -2.34 0.36
CA LEU A 21 -15.82 -0.94 0.47
C LEU A 21 -16.15 -0.30 -0.87
N ALA A 22 -17.35 0.29 -0.97
CA ALA A 22 -17.55 1.44 -1.83
C ALA A 22 -16.81 2.62 -1.19
N GLN A 23 -15.49 2.48 -1.05
CA GLN A 23 -14.63 3.55 -0.60
C GLN A 23 -14.70 4.57 -1.73
N SER A 24 -15.58 5.56 -1.56
CA SER A 24 -15.59 6.78 -2.35
C SER A 24 -14.13 7.21 -2.42
N SER A 25 -13.52 7.06 -3.61
CA SER A 25 -12.17 7.54 -3.81
C SER A 25 -12.28 9.04 -3.61
N GLU A 26 -11.85 9.52 -2.45
CA GLU A 26 -11.85 10.94 -2.12
C GLU A 26 -11.31 11.68 -3.35
N PRO A 27 -12.05 12.65 -3.90
CA PRO A 27 -11.68 13.26 -5.15
C PRO A 27 -10.31 13.89 -4.99
N THR A 28 -9.31 13.34 -5.69
CA THR A 28 -7.96 13.90 -5.69
C THR A 28 -8.06 15.37 -6.06
N THR A 29 -7.55 16.23 -5.19
CA THR A 29 -7.60 17.66 -5.47
C THR A 29 -6.64 17.98 -6.61
N ARG A 30 -6.98 18.98 -7.44
CA ARG A 30 -6.07 19.52 -8.47
C ARG A 30 -4.68 19.79 -7.91
N ALA A 31 -4.62 20.32 -6.69
CA ALA A 31 -3.38 20.60 -5.97
C ALA A 31 -2.56 19.33 -5.70
N GLN A 32 -3.20 18.23 -5.27
CA GLN A 32 -2.54 16.95 -5.05
C GLN A 32 -1.99 16.34 -6.34
N VAL A 33 -2.78 16.35 -7.42
CA VAL A 33 -2.31 15.84 -8.73
C VAL A 33 -1.10 16.62 -9.22
N HIS A 34 -1.14 17.96 -9.12
CA HIS A 34 -0.01 18.79 -9.49
C HIS A 34 1.22 18.50 -8.63
N ALA A 35 1.05 18.36 -7.31
CA ALA A 35 2.15 18.00 -6.41
C ALA A 35 2.75 16.63 -6.75
N HIS A 36 1.93 15.67 -7.19
CA HIS A 36 2.40 14.35 -7.62
C HIS A 36 3.18 14.43 -8.94
N LEU A 37 2.68 15.17 -9.93
CA LEU A 37 3.39 15.37 -11.19
C LEU A 37 4.75 16.04 -10.99
N VAL A 38 4.82 17.07 -10.14
CA VAL A 38 6.09 17.73 -9.79
C VAL A 38 7.08 16.76 -9.13
N GLN A 39 6.61 15.81 -8.31
CA GLN A 39 7.47 14.78 -7.73
C GLN A 39 8.00 13.80 -8.78
N LEU A 40 7.14 13.37 -9.71
CA LEU A 40 7.55 12.51 -10.81
C LEU A 40 8.55 13.21 -11.73
N GLU A 41 8.33 14.49 -12.02
CA GLU A 41 9.29 15.32 -12.79
C GLU A 41 10.64 15.42 -12.10
N LYS A 42 10.66 15.62 -10.78
CA LYS A 42 11.90 15.58 -9.98
C LYS A 42 12.58 14.20 -9.99
N ALA A 43 11.80 13.14 -10.14
CA ALA A 43 12.30 11.78 -10.32
C ALA A 43 12.73 11.47 -11.77
N GLY A 44 12.69 12.46 -12.68
CA GLY A 44 13.15 12.34 -14.05
C GLY A 44 12.07 11.95 -15.07
N TYR A 45 10.79 11.94 -14.67
CA TYR A 45 9.68 11.74 -15.61
C TYR A 45 9.40 13.00 -16.43
N ASN A 46 9.17 12.86 -17.73
CA ASN A 46 8.73 13.97 -18.57
C ASN A 46 7.31 13.67 -19.12
N PRO A 47 6.25 14.32 -18.60
CA PRO A 47 4.88 14.07 -19.05
C PRO A 47 4.60 14.58 -20.47
N TYR A 48 5.44 15.47 -21.00
CA TYR A 48 5.32 16.00 -22.37
C TYR A 48 6.11 15.19 -23.39
N ALA A 49 6.90 14.21 -22.94
CA ALA A 49 7.61 13.32 -23.85
C ALA A 49 6.62 12.43 -24.60
N ASN A 50 6.88 12.20 -25.89
CA ASN A 50 6.18 11.18 -26.64
C ASN A 50 6.74 9.80 -26.22
N ASP A 51 6.21 9.25 -25.14
CA ASP A 51 6.67 7.99 -24.57
C ASP A 51 5.99 6.80 -25.28
N TRP A 52 6.70 6.23 -26.27
CA TRP A 52 6.28 5.02 -26.97
C TRP A 52 6.26 3.77 -26.07
N LEU A 53 6.99 3.80 -24.95
CA LEU A 53 7.06 2.72 -23.97
C LEU A 53 6.12 2.95 -22.79
N TYR A 54 5.15 3.87 -22.91
CA TYR A 54 4.15 4.05 -21.88
C TYR A 54 3.52 2.70 -21.50
N PRO A 55 3.50 2.32 -20.21
CA PRO A 55 3.72 3.16 -19.02
C PRO A 55 5.09 3.01 -18.30
N ASP A 56 6.14 2.48 -18.93
CA ASP A 56 7.42 2.19 -18.25
C ASP A 56 8.08 3.42 -17.62
N GLY A 57 8.08 4.56 -18.31
CA GLY A 57 8.69 5.81 -17.82
C GLY A 57 8.06 6.30 -16.51
N VAL A 58 6.73 6.30 -16.42
CA VAL A 58 6.01 6.74 -15.22
C VAL A 58 6.23 5.76 -14.06
N LYS A 59 6.19 4.44 -14.32
CA LYS A 59 6.42 3.41 -13.28
C LYS A 59 7.82 3.52 -12.67
N ARG A 60 8.83 3.79 -13.50
CA ARG A 60 10.20 3.97 -13.02
C ARG A 60 10.31 5.18 -12.09
N ALA A 61 9.68 6.30 -12.48
CA ALA A 61 9.66 7.51 -11.66
C ALA A 61 8.88 7.29 -10.34
N GLU A 62 7.75 6.59 -10.37
CA GLU A 62 7.00 6.21 -9.17
C GLU A 62 7.85 5.36 -8.21
N ALA A 63 8.61 4.39 -8.73
CA ALA A 63 9.51 3.58 -7.91
C ALA A 63 10.60 4.41 -7.22
N THR A 64 11.17 5.39 -7.95
CA THR A 64 12.13 6.35 -7.40
C THR A 64 11.51 7.20 -6.29
N VAL A 65 10.30 7.74 -6.50
CA VAL A 65 9.57 8.52 -5.49
C VAL A 65 9.25 7.66 -4.26
N ALA A 66 8.81 6.42 -4.46
CA ALA A 66 8.55 5.49 -3.36
C ALA A 66 9.80 5.21 -2.53
N GLN A 67 10.96 5.01 -3.19
CA GLN A 67 12.24 4.86 -2.49
C GLN A 67 12.62 6.13 -1.71
N GLN A 68 12.47 7.31 -2.30
CA GLN A 68 12.73 8.59 -1.62
C GLN A 68 11.85 8.76 -0.37
N ASN A 69 10.56 8.43 -0.48
CA ASN A 69 9.62 8.47 0.63
C ASN A 69 9.97 7.44 1.72
N ALA A 70 10.39 6.24 1.33
CA ALA A 70 10.84 5.22 2.28
C ALA A 70 12.11 5.66 3.03
N VAL A 71 13.07 6.27 2.34
CA VAL A 71 14.29 6.83 2.96
C VAL A 71 13.94 7.99 3.88
N ALA A 72 13.06 8.91 3.47
CA ALA A 72 12.60 10.02 4.30
C ALA A 72 11.90 9.53 5.58
N ASN A 73 11.03 8.52 5.46
CA ASN A 73 10.37 7.89 6.61
C ASN A 73 11.36 7.16 7.52
N ALA A 74 12.34 6.45 6.96
CA ALA A 74 13.38 5.77 7.74
C ALA A 74 14.34 6.75 8.44
N ALA A 75 14.63 7.90 7.81
CA ALA A 75 15.48 8.95 8.37
C ALA A 75 14.85 9.65 9.58
N TYR A 76 13.52 9.63 9.70
CA TYR A 76 12.80 10.10 10.89
C TYR A 76 12.69 9.04 12.01
N GLY A 77 13.32 7.87 11.84
CA GLY A 77 13.19 6.73 12.74
C GLY A 77 11.86 5.99 12.54
N PRO A 78 11.70 4.76 13.06
CA PRO A 78 10.38 4.12 13.06
C PRO A 78 9.42 5.08 13.76
N GLY A 79 8.50 5.67 13.00
CA GLY A 79 7.41 6.43 13.58
C GLY A 79 6.80 5.54 14.65
N SER A 80 6.80 6.02 15.89
CA SER A 80 6.16 5.35 17.01
C SER A 80 4.66 5.31 16.72
N ASN A 81 4.24 4.39 15.86
CA ASN A 81 2.94 3.76 15.96
C ASN A 81 3.02 2.96 17.26
N GLY A 82 2.90 3.70 18.38
CA GLY A 82 2.73 3.14 19.69
C GLY A 82 1.43 2.36 19.65
N THR A 83 1.54 1.07 19.33
CA THR A 83 0.50 0.11 19.67
C THR A 83 0.47 0.08 21.19
N VAL A 84 -0.33 0.97 21.79
CA VAL A 84 -0.66 0.88 23.21
C VAL A 84 -1.65 -0.27 23.30
N GLU A 85 -1.13 -1.49 23.37
CA GLU A 85 -1.88 -2.62 23.87
C GLU A 85 -2.03 -2.40 25.38
N SER A 86 -3.04 -1.61 25.76
CA SER A 86 -3.49 -1.54 27.14
C SER A 86 -4.13 -2.88 27.48
N GLY A 87 -3.32 -3.80 28.01
CA GLY A 87 -3.81 -5.00 28.65
C GLY A 87 -4.69 -4.63 29.84
N HIS A 88 -5.94 -5.06 29.80
CA HIS A 88 -6.80 -5.30 30.97
C HIS A 88 -7.79 -6.42 30.66
#